data_AF-A0A2P2HW73-F1
#
_entry.id   AF-A0A2P2HW73-F1
#
_cell.length_a   1.000
_cell.length_b   1.000
_cell.length_c   1.000
_cell.angle_alpha   90.00
_cell.angle_beta   90.00
_cell.angle_gamma   90.00
#
_symmetry.space_group_name_H-M   'P 1'
#
loop_
_entity.id
_entity.type
_entity.pdbx_description
1 polymer ?
#
loop_
_entity_poly.entity_id
_entity_poly.type
_entity_poly.pdbx_seq_one_letter_code
_entity_poly.pdbx_strand_id
1 'polypeptide(L)'
;MGKEKIHISIVVVGHVDSGKSTTTGHLIYKCGGIDKRTIDKFEKESAEMGKGSFKYAWVLDKLKAERERGITIDIALWKFETQRFMVTIIDAPGHRDFIKNMITGTSQAD
;
A
#
# COMPACT_ATOMS: atom_id res chain seq x y z
N MET A 1 3.16 31.85 -3.00
CA MET A 1 2.26 30.97 -2.22
C MET A 1 1.88 29.80 -3.11
N GLY A 2 2.29 28.58 -2.77
CA GLY A 2 1.84 27.39 -3.51
C GLY A 2 0.33 27.25 -3.37
N LYS A 3 -0.38 27.00 -4.47
CA LYS A 3 -1.82 26.71 -4.42
C LYS A 3 -2.06 25.54 -3.47
N GLU A 4 -3.03 25.70 -2.57
CA GLU A 4 -3.48 24.63 -1.69
C GLU A 4 -3.96 23.45 -2.55
N LYS A 5 -3.34 22.28 -2.38
CA LYS A 5 -3.68 21.09 -3.15
C LYS A 5 -4.95 20.49 -2.59
N ILE A 6 -5.86 20.08 -3.47
CA ILE A 6 -7.07 19.35 -3.06
C ILE A 6 -6.62 18.02 -2.44
N HIS A 7 -7.16 17.71 -1.27
CA HIS A 7 -6.95 16.41 -0.61
C HIS A 7 -7.97 15.40 -1.15
N ILE A 8 -7.50 14.22 -1.54
CA ILE A 8 -8.35 13.11 -1.98
C ILE A 8 -7.93 11.82 -1.28
N SER A 9 -8.89 10.96 -0.99
CA SER A 9 -8.70 9.65 -0.38
C SER A 9 -9.16 8.54 -1.33
N ILE A 10 -8.25 7.63 -1.68
CA ILE A 10 -8.48 6.58 -2.67
C ILE A 10 -8.30 5.23 -1.98
N VAL A 11 -9.25 4.30 -2.16
CA VAL A 11 -9.11 2.91 -1.75
C VAL A 11 -8.81 2.01 -2.94
N VAL A 12 -7.86 1.09 -2.78
CA VAL A 12 -7.52 0.07 -3.79
C VAL A 12 -8.14 -1.26 -3.37
N VAL A 13 -9.10 -1.73 -4.18
CA VAL A 13 -9.84 -2.99 -3.96
C VAL A 13 -9.68 -3.94 -5.13
N GLY A 14 -9.95 -5.23 -4.91
CA GLY A 14 -9.80 -6.27 -5.94
C GLY A 14 -9.47 -7.64 -5.38
N HIS A 15 -9.47 -8.65 -6.26
CA HIS A 15 -9.27 -10.06 -5.91
C HIS A 15 -7.94 -10.33 -5.18
N VAL A 16 -7.86 -11.45 -4.46
CA VAL A 16 -6.57 -11.96 -3.95
C VAL A 16 -5.61 -12.15 -5.13
N ASP A 17 -4.32 -11.93 -4.93
CA ASP A 17 -3.27 -12.06 -5.96
C ASP A 17 -3.38 -11.13 -7.19
N SER A 18 -4.28 -10.15 -7.20
CA SER A 18 -4.39 -9.16 -8.30
C SER A 18 -3.30 -8.08 -8.28
N GLY A 19 -2.32 -8.17 -7.38
CA GLY A 19 -1.20 -7.23 -7.28
C GLY A 19 -1.55 -5.84 -6.74
N LYS A 20 -2.63 -5.72 -5.93
CA LYS A 20 -3.07 -4.44 -5.32
C LYS A 20 -1.95 -3.75 -4.55
N SER A 21 -1.44 -4.39 -3.51
CA SER A 21 -0.40 -3.85 -2.63
C SER A 21 0.90 -3.54 -3.38
N THR A 22 1.25 -4.38 -4.36
CA THR A 22 2.40 -4.13 -5.25
C THR A 22 2.21 -2.85 -6.06
N THR A 23 1.03 -2.65 -6.63
CA THR A 23 0.70 -1.44 -7.41
C THR A 23 0.67 -0.21 -6.52
N THR A 24 0.02 -0.30 -5.36
CA THR A 24 -0.05 0.76 -4.35
C THR A 24 1.34 1.17 -3.86
N GLY A 25 2.18 0.20 -3.48
CA GLY A 25 3.55 0.45 -3.03
C GLY A 25 4.42 1.07 -4.13
N HIS A 26 4.26 0.62 -5.38
CA HIS A 26 4.99 1.19 -6.51
C HIS A 26 4.57 2.64 -6.81
N LEU A 27 3.28 2.97 -6.69
CA LEU A 27 2.79 4.35 -6.82
C LEU A 27 3.40 5.26 -5.74
N ILE A 28 3.40 4.81 -4.49
CA ILE A 28 3.98 5.58 -3.38
C ILE A 28 5.48 5.82 -3.63
N TYR A 29 6.22 4.81 -4.09
CA TYR A 29 7.62 4.95 -4.46
C TYR A 29 7.83 5.97 -5.59
N LYS A 30 7.06 5.87 -6.67
CA LYS A 30 7.15 6.79 -7.82
C LYS A 30 6.80 8.22 -7.48
N CYS A 31 5.85 8.43 -6.56
CA CYS A 31 5.46 9.74 -6.07
C CYS A 31 6.40 10.27 -4.96
N GLY A 32 7.49 9.57 -4.65
CA GLY A 32 8.48 10.02 -3.67
C GLY A 32 8.01 9.90 -2.22
N GLY A 33 6.95 9.14 -1.95
CA GLY A 33 6.49 8.88 -0.58
C GLY A 33 7.45 7.98 0.22
N ILE A 34 8.37 7.28 -0.47
CA ILE A 34 9.37 6.40 0.15
C ILE A 34 10.72 6.63 -0.50
N ASP A 35 11.75 6.70 0.33
CA ASP A 35 13.12 6.85 -0.10
C ASP A 35 13.70 5.54 -0.64
N LYS A 36 14.69 5.67 -1.53
CA LYS A 36 15.32 4.51 -2.18
C LYS A 36 15.97 3.54 -1.17
N ARG A 37 16.53 4.03 -0.06
CA ARG A 37 17.22 3.16 0.92
C ARG A 37 16.23 2.24 1.63
N THR A 38 15.04 2.75 1.93
CA THR A 38 13.96 1.94 2.52
C THR A 38 13.49 0.85 1.56
N ILE A 39 13.32 1.16 0.27
CA ILE A 39 12.99 0.14 -0.75
C ILE A 39 14.10 -0.90 -0.88
N ASP A 40 15.36 -0.48 -0.95
CA ASP A 40 16.51 -1.39 -1.04
C ASP A 40 16.59 -2.33 0.19
N LYS A 41 16.22 -1.83 1.38
CA LYS A 41 16.09 -2.63 2.60
C LYS A 41 14.95 -3.65 2.49
N PHE A 42 13.76 -3.24 2.04
CA PHE A 42 12.63 -4.16 1.88
C PHE A 42 12.87 -5.20 0.78
N GLU A 43 13.64 -4.86 -0.26
CA GLU A 43 14.08 -5.82 -1.28
C GLU A 43 14.94 -6.93 -0.67
N LYS A 44 15.88 -6.58 0.22
CA LYS A 44 16.68 -7.58 0.95
C LYS A 44 15.83 -8.43 1.89
N GLU A 45 15.00 -7.79 2.73
CA GLU A 45 14.14 -8.52 3.69
C GLU A 45 13.17 -9.47 2.98
N SER A 46 12.54 -9.02 1.89
CA SER A 46 11.62 -9.86 1.12
C SER A 46 12.35 -10.99 0.40
N ALA A 47 13.57 -10.76 -0.11
CA ALA A 47 14.40 -11.81 -0.70
C ALA A 47 14.82 -12.87 0.33
N GLU A 48 15.23 -12.47 1.54
CA GLU A 48 15.57 -13.38 2.65
C GLU A 48 14.39 -14.27 3.06
N MET A 49 13.16 -13.78 2.93
CA MET A 49 11.92 -14.53 3.17
C MET A 49 11.44 -15.35 1.95
N GLY A 50 12.21 -15.43 0.86
CA GLY A 50 11.83 -16.14 -0.36
C GLY A 50 10.76 -15.45 -1.20
N LYS A 51 10.50 -14.17 -0.95
CA LYS A 51 9.45 -13.34 -1.56
C LYS A 51 9.99 -12.08 -2.23
N GLY A 52 11.16 -12.17 -2.87
CA GLY A 52 11.83 -11.02 -3.48
C GLY A 52 11.00 -10.21 -4.50
N SER A 53 9.96 -10.81 -5.10
CA SER A 53 9.02 -10.11 -5.98
C SER A 53 8.06 -9.16 -5.25
N PHE A 54 7.98 -9.20 -3.92
CA PHE A 54 7.00 -8.47 -3.12
C PHE A 54 7.56 -7.18 -2.49
N LYS A 55 8.75 -6.73 -2.90
CA LYS A 55 9.41 -5.54 -2.30
C LYS A 55 8.52 -4.29 -2.20
N TYR A 56 7.60 -4.10 -3.15
CA TYR A 56 6.65 -2.98 -3.11
C TYR A 56 5.45 -3.24 -2.19
N ALA A 57 4.97 -4.47 -2.05
CA ALA A 57 3.93 -4.80 -1.08
C ALA A 57 4.43 -4.67 0.37
N TRP A 58 5.72 -4.95 0.61
CA TRP A 58 6.38 -4.84 1.94
C TRP A 58 6.33 -3.44 2.55
N VAL A 59 6.13 -2.42 1.71
CA VAL A 59 5.89 -1.04 2.12
C VAL A 59 4.64 -0.92 3.00
N LEU A 60 3.61 -1.69 2.65
CA LEU A 60 2.27 -1.61 3.23
C LEU A 60 2.08 -2.69 4.29
N ASP A 61 2.66 -3.88 4.06
CA ASP A 61 2.60 -5.03 4.96
C ASP A 61 3.43 -4.79 6.23
N LYS A 62 2.75 -4.41 7.31
CA LYS A 62 3.37 -4.16 8.63
C LYS A 62 3.31 -5.38 9.52
N LEU A 63 2.31 -6.25 9.35
CA LEU A 63 2.15 -7.43 10.20
C LEU A 63 3.09 -8.54 9.73
N LYS A 64 3.72 -9.24 10.68
CA LYS A 64 4.54 -10.43 10.38
C LYS A 64 3.73 -11.48 9.62
N ALA A 65 2.47 -11.67 10.00
CA ALA A 65 1.55 -12.61 9.35
C ALA A 65 1.24 -12.23 7.88
N GLU A 66 1.18 -10.94 7.55
CA GLU A 66 1.00 -10.48 6.16
C GLU A 66 2.22 -10.84 5.33
N ARG A 67 3.43 -10.54 5.83
CA ARG A 67 4.69 -10.88 5.16
C ARG A 67 4.88 -12.39 5.00
N GLU A 68 4.55 -13.17 6.02
CA GLU A 68 4.63 -14.64 5.99
C GLU A 68 3.61 -15.26 5.03
N ARG A 69 2.37 -14.77 5.00
CA ARG A 69 1.30 -15.35 4.16
C ARG A 69 1.24 -14.75 2.75
N GLY A 70 1.79 -13.56 2.54
CA GLY A 70 1.75 -12.85 1.25
C GLY A 70 0.38 -12.28 0.92
N ILE A 71 -0.45 -12.02 1.93
CA ILE A 71 -1.78 -11.43 1.79
C ILE A 71 -1.92 -10.26 2.75
N THR A 72 -2.57 -9.19 2.30
CA THR A 72 -2.99 -8.07 3.13
C THR A 72 -4.10 -8.53 4.08
N ILE A 73 -3.97 -8.22 5.37
CA ILE A 73 -4.91 -8.58 6.43
C ILE A 73 -5.57 -7.32 6.98
N ASP A 74 -4.77 -6.30 7.28
CA ASP A 74 -5.24 -5.03 7.80
C ASP A 74 -5.20 -3.95 6.72
N ILE A 75 -5.94 -2.86 6.92
CA ILE A 75 -5.89 -1.72 6.02
C ILE A 75 -4.58 -0.94 6.22
N ALA A 76 -3.93 -0.56 5.12
CA ALA A 76 -2.74 0.27 5.17
C ALA A 76 -3.04 1.65 4.57
N LEU A 77 -2.80 2.71 5.35
CA LEU A 77 -2.94 4.09 4.89
C LEU A 77 -1.57 4.72 4.63
N TRP A 78 -1.43 5.35 3.47
CA TRP A 78 -0.25 6.15 3.10
C TRP A 78 -0.69 7.48 2.50
N LYS A 79 0.03 8.57 2.78
CA LYS A 79 -0.19 9.91 2.17
C LYS A 79 0.94 10.35 1.24
N PHE A 80 0.70 10.50 -0.06
CA PHE A 80 1.72 11.04 -0.97
C PHE A 80 1.20 12.24 -1.74
N GLU A 81 2.10 13.02 -2.32
CA GLU A 81 1.74 14.19 -3.11
C GLU A 81 1.94 13.94 -4.60
N THR A 82 1.03 14.50 -5.39
CA THR A 82 1.19 14.65 -6.83
C THR A 82 1.36 16.13 -7.16
N GLN A 83 1.47 16.46 -8.45
CA GLN A 83 1.50 17.86 -8.90
C GLN A 83 0.22 18.64 -8.55
N ARG A 84 -0.92 17.95 -8.42
CA ARG A 84 -2.25 18.58 -8.29
C ARG A 84 -2.97 18.26 -6.98
N PHE A 85 -2.73 17.09 -6.40
CA PHE A 85 -3.47 16.55 -5.26
C PHE A 85 -2.54 16.11 -4.15
N MET A 86 -3.02 16.23 -2.91
CA MET A 86 -2.52 15.45 -1.77
C MET A 86 -3.38 14.20 -1.67
N VAL A 87 -2.77 13.01 -1.77
CA VAL A 87 -3.50 11.75 -1.88
C VAL A 87 -3.28 10.94 -0.61
N THR A 88 -4.36 10.53 0.06
CA THR A 88 -4.34 9.38 0.96
C THR A 88 -4.69 8.15 0.14
N ILE A 89 -3.83 7.15 0.09
CA ILE A 89 -4.13 5.85 -0.51
C ILE A 89 -4.33 4.80 0.59
N ILE A 90 -5.37 4.00 0.43
CA ILE A 90 -5.77 2.93 1.34
C ILE A 90 -5.64 1.61 0.59
N ASP A 91 -4.70 0.77 1.02
CA ASP A 91 -4.62 -0.61 0.56
C ASP A 91 -5.56 -1.47 1.39
N ALA A 92 -6.51 -2.12 0.74
CA ALA A 92 -7.54 -2.92 1.39
C ALA A 92 -7.35 -4.42 1.10
N PRO A 93 -7.69 -5.29 2.07
CA PRO A 93 -7.51 -6.72 1.90
C PRO A 93 -8.47 -7.31 0.87
N GLY A 94 -7.99 -8.27 0.09
CA GLY A 94 -8.77 -8.95 -0.95
C GLY A 94 -9.36 -10.30 -0.53
N HIS A 95 -8.93 -10.86 0.61
CA HIS A 95 -9.38 -12.16 1.08
C HIS A 95 -10.77 -12.06 1.75
N ARG A 96 -11.61 -13.06 1.53
CA ARG A 96 -13.00 -13.07 2.02
C ARG A 96 -13.12 -12.91 3.54
N ASP A 97 -12.16 -13.48 4.27
CA ASP A 97 -12.14 -13.40 5.74
C ASP A 97 -11.92 -11.98 6.28
N PHE A 98 -11.38 -11.08 5.46
CA PHE A 98 -11.03 -9.71 5.85
C PHE A 98 -11.92 -8.64 5.20
N ILE A 99 -13.07 -9.03 4.64
CA ILE A 99 -14.03 -8.10 4.03
C ILE A 99 -14.50 -7.01 5.01
N LYS A 100 -14.59 -7.32 6.30
CA LYS A 100 -14.93 -6.32 7.33
C LYS A 100 -13.92 -5.18 7.37
N ASN A 101 -12.62 -5.50 7.29
CA ASN A 101 -11.55 -4.51 7.29
C ASN A 101 -11.58 -3.69 6.00
N MET A 102 -11.83 -4.33 4.85
CA MET A 102 -12.02 -3.63 3.58
C MET A 102 -13.16 -2.61 3.66
N ILE A 103 -14.31 -2.96 4.24
CA ILE A 103 -15.45 -2.03 4.40
C ILE A 103 -15.04 -0.80 5.23
N THR A 104 -14.31 -1.00 6.33
CA THR A 104 -13.80 0.09 7.16
C THR A 104 -12.75 0.96 6.43
N GLY A 105 -11.97 0.37 5.53
CA GLY A 105 -11.08 1.12 4.65
C GLY A 105 -11.84 1.97 3.63
N THR A 106 -12.84 1.38 2.97
CA THR A 106 -13.66 2.08 1.95
C THR A 106 -14.45 3.24 2.54
N SER A 107 -14.90 3.17 3.80
CA SER A 107 -15.62 4.28 4.45
C SER A 107 -14.77 5.53 4.67
N GLN A 108 -13.44 5.45 4.47
CA GLN A 108 -12.49 6.55 4.60
C GLN A 108 -12.04 7.11 3.24
N ALA A 109 -12.49 6.52 2.13
CA ALA A 109 -12.22 6.99 0.77
C ALA A 109 -13.35 7.89 0.26
N ASP A 110 -13.00 8.78 -0.68
CA ASP A 110 -13.95 9.67 -1.37
C ASP A 110 -14.71 8.97 -2.50
#